data_AF-A0A7S1DAN4-F1
#
_entry.id   AF-A0A7S1DAN4-F1
#
_cell.length_a   1.000
_cell.length_b   1.000
_cell.length_c   1.000
_cell.angle_alpha   90.00
_cell.angle_beta   90.00
_cell.angle_gamma   90.00
#
_symmetry.space_group_name_H-M   'P 1'
#
loop_
_entity.id
_entity.type
_entity.pdbx_description
1 polymer ?
#
loop_
_entity_poly.entity_id
_entity_poly.type
_entity_poly.pdbx_seq_one_letter_code
_entity_poly.pdbx_strand_id
1 'polypeptide(L)'
;CSVSPYQEPAASVKPGAIAGFVIAGFVVLVVVLYVVHLHLVKQQAKRYRTVFAKRIADTIEVRGSVRSLSPDALAKEFATIDAGIKDGKLSKEELWEFISTGKAGEIDQRDFDALFAAIDLDKNGSVDFLEFCAFM
;
A
#
# COMPACT_ATOMS: atom_id res chain seq x y z
N CYS A 1 -25.54 -59.83 33.00
CA CYS A 1 -25.40 -58.53 32.32
C CYS A 1 -26.39 -57.54 32.92
N SER A 2 -25.94 -56.57 33.73
CA SER A 2 -26.78 -55.50 34.27
C SER A 2 -26.80 -54.34 33.28
N VAL A 3 -27.98 -53.96 32.79
CA VAL A 3 -28.15 -52.77 31.95
C VAL A 3 -28.12 -51.51 32.81
N SER A 4 -27.43 -50.48 32.33
CA SER A 4 -27.36 -49.16 32.96
C SER A 4 -28.76 -48.53 33.07
N PRO A 5 -29.15 -47.98 34.23
CA PRO A 5 -30.43 -47.27 34.41
C PRO A 5 -30.45 -45.88 33.77
N TYR A 6 -29.31 -45.38 33.29
CA TYR A 6 -29.25 -44.13 32.54
C TYR A 6 -29.72 -44.35 31.10
N GLN A 7 -30.87 -43.77 30.76
CA GLN A 7 -31.37 -43.62 29.41
C GLN A 7 -31.05 -42.20 28.91
N GLU A 8 -30.26 -42.10 27.85
CA GLU A 8 -29.99 -40.82 27.21
C GLU A 8 -31.27 -40.28 26.56
N PRO A 9 -31.62 -39.00 26.77
CA PRO A 9 -32.75 -38.39 26.07
C PRO A 9 -32.45 -38.38 24.56
N ALA A 10 -33.46 -38.67 23.75
CA ALA A 10 -33.34 -38.59 22.29
C ALA A 10 -33.04 -37.13 21.87
N ALA A 11 -31.76 -36.80 21.71
CA ALA A 11 -31.30 -35.51 21.25
C ALA A 11 -31.58 -35.37 19.74
N SER A 12 -32.81 -35.02 19.38
CA SER A 12 -33.21 -34.77 18.00
C SER A 12 -32.92 -33.31 17.61
N VAL A 13 -31.66 -33.00 17.33
CA VAL A 13 -31.30 -31.73 16.69
C VAL A 13 -31.78 -31.73 15.24
N LYS A 14 -32.59 -30.72 14.87
CA LYS A 14 -33.07 -30.57 13.49
C LYS A 14 -31.87 -30.31 12.57
N PRO A 15 -31.67 -31.10 11.49
CA PRO A 15 -30.53 -30.93 10.58
C PRO A 15 -30.42 -29.50 10.01
N GLY A 16 -31.55 -28.84 9.77
CA GLY A 16 -31.59 -27.45 9.30
C GLY A 16 -31.02 -26.43 10.30
N ALA A 17 -31.13 -26.68 11.61
CA ALA A 17 -30.53 -25.80 12.62
C ALA A 17 -29.00 -25.87 12.57
N ILE A 18 -28.45 -27.08 12.46
CA ILE A 18 -27.00 -27.30 12.34
C ILE A 18 -26.45 -26.62 11.08
N ALA A 19 -27.11 -26.82 9.93
CA ALA A 19 -26.71 -26.19 8.67
C ALA A 19 -26.72 -24.65 8.76
N GLY A 20 -27.74 -24.06 9.40
CA GLY A 20 -27.84 -22.62 9.59
C GLY A 20 -26.67 -22.03 10.39
N PHE A 21 -26.29 -22.66 11.50
CA PHE A 21 -25.16 -22.19 12.31
C PHE A 21 -23.82 -22.31 11.58
N VAL A 22 -23.62 -23.37 10.81
CA VAL A 22 -22.38 -23.57 10.03
C VAL A 22 -22.24 -22.50 8.95
N ILE A 23 -23.31 -22.23 8.20
CA ILE A 23 -23.31 -21.20 7.15
C ILE A 23 -23.10 -19.81 7.77
N ALA A 24 -23.81 -19.49 8.85
CA ALA A 24 -23.64 -18.22 9.55
C ALA A 24 -22.21 -18.03 10.07
N GLY A 25 -21.60 -19.09 10.63
CA GLY A 25 -20.20 -19.06 11.08
C GLY A 25 -19.23 -18.78 9.93
N PHE A 26 -19.42 -19.42 8.78
CA PHE A 26 -18.60 -19.17 7.59
C PHE A 26 -18.73 -17.74 7.07
N VAL A 27 -19.95 -17.20 7.01
CA VAL A 27 -20.18 -15.81 6.58
C VAL A 27 -19.47 -14.82 7.51
N VAL A 28 -19.60 -15.02 8.82
CA VAL A 28 -18.89 -14.19 9.81
C VAL A 28 -17.38 -14.28 9.64
N LEU A 29 -16.85 -15.49 9.45
CA LEU A 29 -15.41 -15.70 9.24
C LEU A 29 -14.91 -14.96 7.99
N VAL A 30 -15.63 -15.05 6.87
CA VAL A 30 -15.27 -14.35 5.63
C VAL A 30 -15.29 -12.83 5.81
N VAL A 31 -16.30 -12.29 6.51
CA VAL A 31 -16.38 -10.85 6.81
C VAL A 31 -15.20 -10.40 7.68
N VAL A 32 -14.85 -11.18 8.71
CA VAL A 32 -13.70 -10.87 9.57
C VAL A 32 -12.39 -10.88 8.77
N LEU A 33 -12.17 -11.89 7.93
CA LEU A 33 -10.97 -11.96 7.08
C LEU A 33 -10.89 -10.79 6.11
N TYR A 34 -12.01 -10.40 5.50
CA TYR A 34 -12.07 -9.24 4.61
C TYR A 34 -11.71 -7.94 5.33
N VAL A 35 -12.28 -7.71 6.52
CA VAL A 35 -11.99 -6.53 7.34
C VAL A 35 -10.51 -6.51 7.76
N VAL A 36 -9.96 -7.66 8.18
CA VAL A 36 -8.53 -7.78 8.54
C VAL A 36 -7.65 -7.46 7.33
N HIS A 37 -7.96 -8.02 6.15
CA HIS A 37 -7.22 -7.74 4.93
C HIS A 37 -7.20 -6.24 4.60
N LEU A 38 -8.35 -5.57 4.66
CA LEU A 38 -8.45 -4.13 4.45
C LEU A 38 -7.65 -3.32 5.49
N HIS A 39 -7.67 -3.75 6.76
CA HIS A 39 -6.92 -3.06 7.81
C HIS A 39 -5.40 -3.18 7.63
N LEU A 40 -4.92 -4.38 7.25
CA LEU A 40 -3.51 -4.64 6.99
C LEU A 40 -3.01 -3.85 5.78
N VAL A 41 -3.76 -3.82 4.67
CA VAL A 41 -3.41 -3.02 3.48
C VAL A 41 -3.32 -1.52 3.81
N LYS A 42 -4.27 -0.99 4.60
CA LYS A 42 -4.21 0.41 5.05
C LYS A 42 -3.02 0.71 5.95
N GLN A 43 -2.55 -0.24 6.76
CA GLN A 43 -1.38 -0.05 7.61
C GLN A 43 -0.07 0.04 6.82
N GLN A 44 0.05 -0.71 5.73
CA GLN A 44 1.27 -0.73 4.92
C GLN A 44 1.64 0.66 4.39
N ALA A 45 0.66 1.45 3.94
CA ALA A 45 0.85 2.81 3.44
C ALA A 45 1.59 3.75 4.42
N LYS A 46 1.42 3.55 5.73
CA LYS A 46 2.09 4.38 6.75
C LYS A 46 3.58 4.09 6.85
N ARG A 47 4.00 2.83 6.70
CA ARG A 47 5.41 2.43 6.80
C ARG A 47 6.19 2.88 5.58
N TYR A 48 5.62 2.74 4.39
CA TYR A 48 6.25 3.19 3.14
C TYR A 48 6.54 4.68 3.15
N ARG A 49 5.63 5.52 3.68
CA ARG A 49 5.86 6.97 3.85
C ARG A 49 7.11 7.28 4.66
N THR A 50 7.32 6.60 5.79
CA THR A 50 8.49 6.87 6.64
C THR A 50 9.81 6.41 6.02
N VAL A 51 9.79 5.29 5.30
CA VAL A 51 10.98 4.79 4.60
C VAL A 51 11.30 5.72 3.44
N PHE A 52 10.31 6.07 2.63
CA PHE A 52 10.49 6.94 1.48
C PHE A 52 10.94 8.36 1.87
N ALA A 53 10.28 8.99 2.86
CA ALA A 53 10.68 10.30 3.35
C ALA A 53 12.12 10.31 3.90
N LYS A 54 12.53 9.22 4.57
CA LYS A 54 13.91 9.06 5.03
C LYS A 54 14.90 8.94 3.85
N ARG A 55 14.55 8.20 2.80
CA ARG A 55 15.41 8.02 1.60
C ARG A 55 15.55 9.31 0.78
N ILE A 56 14.48 10.10 0.67
CA ILE A 56 14.56 11.43 0.06
C ILE A 56 15.46 12.34 0.90
N ALA A 57 15.27 12.37 2.22
CA ALA A 57 16.09 13.21 3.09
C ALA A 57 17.59 12.90 2.95
N ASP A 58 17.95 11.61 2.89
CA ASP A 58 19.33 11.16 2.66
C ASP A 58 19.85 11.57 1.26
N THR A 59 19.00 11.57 0.24
CA THR A 59 19.38 11.98 -1.14
C THR A 59 19.59 13.51 -1.24
N ILE A 60 18.82 14.30 -0.49
CA ILE A 60 18.90 15.77 -0.48
C ILE A 60 20.09 16.27 0.36
N GLU A 61 20.56 15.51 1.37
CA GLU A 61 21.66 15.95 2.26
C GLU A 61 22.99 16.19 1.53
N VAL A 62 23.19 15.62 0.33
CA VAL A 62 24.39 15.89 -0.49
C VAL A 62 24.37 17.29 -1.16
N ARG A 63 23.28 18.05 -1.09
CA ARG A 63 23.23 19.40 -1.68
C ARG A 63 22.49 20.49 -0.90
N GLY A 64 22.33 20.31 0.41
CA GLY A 64 21.98 21.38 1.34
C GLY A 64 20.54 21.36 1.82
N SER A 65 20.39 21.07 3.12
CA SER A 65 19.27 21.43 4.00
C SER A 65 17.84 21.02 3.58
N VAL A 66 17.41 19.88 4.12
CA VAL A 66 16.05 19.31 4.07
C VAL A 66 14.98 20.15 4.81
N ARG A 67 15.28 21.35 5.32
CA ARG A 67 14.33 22.08 6.20
C ARG A 67 13.43 23.11 5.53
N SER A 68 13.46 23.24 4.21
CA SER A 68 12.47 24.00 3.45
C SER A 68 12.41 23.51 2.00
N LEU A 69 11.50 22.56 1.72
CA LEU A 69 11.09 22.28 0.34
C LEU A 69 10.36 23.52 -0.18
N SER A 70 11.10 24.49 -0.69
CA SER A 70 10.48 25.62 -1.40
C SER A 70 9.73 25.03 -2.59
N PRO A 71 8.49 25.49 -2.88
CA PRO A 71 7.75 25.08 -4.08
C PRO A 71 8.60 25.20 -5.36
N ASP A 72 9.48 26.21 -5.39
CA ASP A 72 10.39 26.45 -6.51
C ASP A 72 11.45 25.36 -6.68
N ALA A 73 11.94 24.78 -5.57
CA ALA A 73 12.91 23.69 -5.61
C ALA A 73 12.26 22.40 -6.10
N LEU A 74 11.03 22.11 -5.64
CA LEU A 74 10.25 20.96 -6.12
C LEU A 74 9.91 21.09 -7.60
N ALA A 75 9.48 22.28 -8.04
CA ALA A 75 9.19 22.54 -9.45
C ALA A 75 10.44 22.37 -10.33
N LYS A 76 11.61 22.78 -9.84
CA LYS A 76 12.88 22.62 -10.55
C LYS A 76 13.29 21.15 -10.67
N GLU A 77 13.16 20.37 -9.60
CA GLU A 77 13.46 18.94 -9.63
C GLU A 77 12.48 18.21 -10.55
N PHE A 78 11.18 18.51 -10.45
CA PHE A 78 10.15 17.95 -11.34
C PHE A 78 10.48 18.22 -12.82
N ALA A 79 10.82 19.47 -13.16
CA ALA A 79 11.21 19.82 -14.52
C ALA A 79 12.54 19.22 -14.98
N THR A 80 13.39 18.75 -14.05
CA THR A 80 14.63 18.05 -14.36
C THR A 80 14.38 16.57 -14.68
N ILE A 81 13.39 15.96 -14.01
CA ILE A 81 12.97 14.57 -14.24
C ILE A 81 12.14 14.47 -15.52
N ASP A 82 11.25 15.44 -15.75
CA ASP A 82 10.45 15.62 -16.98
C ASP A 82 11.32 16.12 -18.16
N ALA A 83 12.43 15.42 -18.42
CA ALA A 83 13.37 15.76 -19.49
C ALA A 83 13.12 14.95 -20.77
N GLY A 84 12.36 13.85 -20.70
CA GLY A 84 12.02 12.98 -21.82
C GLY A 84 10.90 13.58 -22.67
N ILE A 85 9.67 13.51 -22.17
CA ILE A 85 8.49 14.07 -22.82
C ILE A 85 7.91 15.15 -21.91
N LYS A 86 8.25 16.42 -22.20
CA LYS A 86 7.75 17.61 -21.47
C LYS A 86 6.24 17.80 -21.61
N ASP A 87 5.48 16.93 -20.98
CA ASP A 87 4.02 16.94 -20.92
C ASP A 87 3.51 17.40 -19.55
N GLY A 88 4.42 17.74 -18.63
CA GLY A 88 4.09 18.18 -17.28
C GLY A 88 3.68 17.03 -16.37
N LYS A 89 3.99 15.78 -16.75
CA LYS A 89 3.80 14.56 -15.97
C LYS A 89 5.10 13.77 -15.97
N LEU A 90 5.27 12.92 -14.96
CA LEU A 90 6.38 11.99 -14.89
C LEU A 90 5.86 10.61 -15.24
N SER A 91 6.33 10.06 -16.36
CA SER A 91 6.10 8.66 -16.66
C SER A 91 6.83 7.75 -15.66
N LYS A 92 6.38 6.49 -15.60
CA LYS A 92 7.01 5.48 -14.77
C LYS A 92 8.48 5.28 -15.15
N GLU A 93 8.78 5.33 -16.44
CA GLU A 93 10.11 5.14 -16.98
C GLU A 93 11.04 6.31 -16.62
N GLU A 94 10.56 7.55 -16.74
CA GLU A 94 11.34 8.75 -16.38
C GLU A 94 11.66 8.79 -14.88
N LEU A 95 10.68 8.44 -14.04
CA LEU A 95 10.90 8.39 -12.59
C LEU A 95 11.82 7.24 -12.20
N TRP A 96 11.72 6.09 -12.88
CA TRP A 96 12.64 4.96 -12.70
C TRP A 96 14.07 5.35 -13.10
N GLU A 97 14.25 5.98 -14.27
CA GLU A 97 15.54 6.42 -14.75
C GLU A 97 16.17 7.43 -13.78
N PHE A 98 15.40 8.39 -13.27
CA PHE A 98 15.90 9.33 -12.26
C PHE A 98 16.32 8.67 -10.95
N ILE A 99 15.51 7.75 -10.43
CA ILE A 99 15.82 7.05 -9.17
C ILE A 99 17.01 6.08 -9.35
N SER A 100 17.13 5.44 -10.52
CA SER A 100 18.20 4.48 -10.84
C SER A 100 19.51 5.13 -11.27
N THR A 101 19.48 6.34 -11.85
CA THR A 101 20.68 7.14 -12.16
C THR A 101 21.15 7.96 -10.95
N GLY A 102 20.27 8.19 -9.98
CA GLY A 102 20.53 8.95 -8.76
C GLY A 102 21.07 8.13 -7.60
N LYS A 103 21.69 8.83 -6.63
CA LYS A 103 22.24 8.31 -5.35
C LYS A 103 21.17 7.76 -4.38
N ALA A 104 19.96 7.45 -4.85
CA ALA A 104 18.83 6.98 -4.04
C ALA A 104 19.01 5.54 -3.51
N GLY A 105 20.12 4.88 -3.89
CA GLY A 105 20.40 3.48 -3.57
C GLY A 105 19.66 2.55 -4.52
N GLU A 106 20.17 1.32 -4.65
CA GLU A 106 19.52 0.28 -5.45
C GLU A 106 18.13 -0.02 -4.88
N ILE A 107 17.10 0.57 -5.47
CA ILE A 107 15.71 0.15 -5.27
C ILE A 107 15.43 -1.00 -6.22
N ASP A 108 14.89 -2.10 -5.70
CA ASP A 108 14.45 -3.19 -6.56
C ASP A 108 13.20 -2.75 -7.34
N GLN A 109 13.02 -3.32 -8.53
CA GLN A 109 11.94 -2.95 -9.44
C GLN A 109 10.56 -3.12 -8.78
N ARG A 110 10.42 -4.11 -7.90
CA ARG A 110 9.19 -4.34 -7.12
C ARG A 110 8.88 -3.23 -6.12
N ASP A 111 9.91 -2.73 -5.45
CA ASP A 111 9.75 -1.64 -4.48
C ASP A 111 9.45 -0.33 -5.20
N PHE A 112 10.03 -0.13 -6.39
CA PHE A 112 9.68 0.98 -7.26
C PHE A 112 8.25 0.89 -7.80
N ASP A 113 7.79 -0.29 -8.22
CA ASP A 113 6.40 -0.47 -8.67
C ASP A 113 5.39 -0.12 -7.58
N ALA A 114 5.68 -0.56 -6.35
CA ALA A 114 4.87 -0.23 -5.18
C ALA A 114 4.92 1.27 -4.83
N LEU A 115 6.10 1.88 -4.96
CA LEU A 115 6.29 3.31 -4.77
C LEU A 115 5.48 4.10 -5.79
N PHE A 116 5.64 3.80 -7.07
CA PHE A 116 4.93 4.47 -8.16
C PHE A 116 3.41 4.39 -7.96
N ALA A 117 2.88 3.21 -7.63
CA ALA A 117 1.46 3.02 -7.35
C ALA A 117 0.96 3.76 -6.09
N ALA A 118 1.84 4.22 -5.21
CA ALA A 118 1.49 5.04 -4.05
C ALA A 118 1.53 6.54 -4.35
N ILE A 119 2.25 6.97 -5.38
CA ILE A 119 2.34 8.35 -5.85
C ILE A 119 1.23 8.66 -6.85
N ASP A 120 1.00 7.74 -7.79
CA ASP A 120 -0.08 7.78 -8.78
C ASP A 120 -1.43 7.56 -8.08
N LEU A 121 -2.03 8.65 -7.60
CA LEU A 121 -3.23 8.63 -6.76
C LEU A 121 -4.47 8.36 -7.61
N ASP A 122 -4.50 8.90 -8.82
CA ASP A 122 -5.61 8.73 -9.76
C ASP A 122 -5.48 7.45 -10.63
N LYS A 123 -4.32 6.78 -10.58
CA LYS A 123 -3.99 5.55 -11.31
C LYS A 123 -3.99 5.74 -12.83
N ASN A 124 -3.61 6.93 -13.29
CA ASN A 124 -3.52 7.24 -14.70
C ASN A 124 -2.24 6.71 -15.36
N GLY A 125 -1.30 6.16 -14.58
CA GLY A 125 -0.03 5.62 -15.07
C GLY A 125 1.06 6.68 -15.25
N SER A 126 0.87 7.88 -14.72
CA SER A 126 1.80 9.00 -14.73
C SER A 126 1.62 9.80 -13.44
N VAL A 127 2.66 10.52 -13.02
CA VAL A 127 2.62 11.33 -11.80
C VAL A 127 2.60 12.80 -12.18
N ASP A 128 1.55 13.52 -11.80
CA ASP A 128 1.51 14.97 -11.98
C ASP A 128 2.25 15.73 -10.87
N PHE A 129 2.45 17.03 -11.07
CA PHE A 129 3.16 17.87 -10.09
C PHE A 129 2.47 17.92 -8.73
N LEU A 130 1.13 17.85 -8.68
CA LEU A 130 0.37 17.87 -7.43
C LEU A 130 0.52 16.55 -6.68
N GLU A 131 0.48 15.42 -7.38
CA GLU A 131 0.74 14.08 -6.85
C GLU A 131 2.17 13.96 -6.32
N PHE A 132 3.15 14.48 -7.08
CA PHE A 132 4.53 14.59 -6.63
C PHE A 132 4.66 15.44 -5.36
N CYS A 133 4.04 16.61 -5.32
CA CYS A 133 4.04 17.49 -4.15
C CYS A 133 3.29 16.91 -2.95
N ALA A 134 2.18 16.20 -3.17
CA ALA A 134 1.38 15.60 -2.11
C ALA A 134 2.08 14.41 -1.44
N PHE A 135 3.04 13.82 -2.15
CA PHE A 135 3.83 12.71 -1.67
C PHE A 135 5.09 13.13 -0.88
N MET A 136 5.67 14.29 -1.23
CA MET A 136 6.85 14.91 -0.59
C MET A 136 6.51 15.60 0.74
#